data_AF-A0A7J0BZA2-F1
#
_entry.id   AF-A0A7J0BZA2-F1
#
_cell.length_a   1.000
_cell.length_b   1.000
_cell.length_c   1.000
_cell.angle_alpha   90.00
_cell.angle_beta   90.00
_cell.angle_gamma   90.00
#
_symmetry.space_group_name_H-M   'P 1'
#
loop_
_entity.id
_entity.type
_entity.pdbx_description
1 polymer ?
#
loop_
_entity_poly.entity_id
_entity_poly.type
_entity_poly.pdbx_seq_one_letter_code
_entity_poly.pdbx_strand_id
1 'polypeptide(L)'
;MPPIAKTKEADLISTLSERANDPRPIDELEALRFIHEAELLKKADQRAGYEALGIIACLMGNLEKMHKYHQKAIRLSAHSPLAHRNYACSLLHSGDAALSLTEALKGHQKDPLDISCIDAAIAAAYYLGAIEQALALNSTYRALVGEDHEVTLWLEEDEEDAAAAQENLSRSTPEDFVSWDDAMKELECR
;
A
#
# COMPACT_ATOMS: atom_id res chain seq x y z
N MET A 1 -5.44 28.01 16.27
CA MET A 1 -4.93 26.84 17.01
C MET A 1 -3.41 26.94 17.03
N PRO A 2 -2.73 26.76 18.18
CA PRO A 2 -1.28 26.61 18.17
C PRO A 2 -0.91 25.33 17.40
N PRO A 3 0.22 25.31 16.66
CA PRO A 3 0.66 24.10 15.98
C PRO A 3 0.94 23.03 17.03
N ILE A 4 0.27 21.88 16.90
CA ILE A 4 0.54 20.71 17.73
C ILE A 4 2.00 20.33 17.44
N ALA A 5 2.87 20.42 18.45
CA ALA A 5 4.26 20.01 18.30
C ALA A 5 4.27 18.54 17.83
N LYS A 6 4.90 18.27 16.68
CA LYS A 6 5.03 16.89 16.20
C LYS A 6 5.76 16.06 17.26
N THR A 7 5.20 14.89 17.57
CA THR A 7 5.83 13.98 18.53
C THR A 7 7.04 13.33 17.85
N LYS A 8 8.04 12.92 18.64
CA LYS A 8 9.20 12.18 18.12
C LYS A 8 8.81 10.91 17.35
N GLU A 9 7.69 10.30 17.75
CA GLU A 9 7.07 9.19 17.02
C GLU A 9 6.61 9.64 15.63
N ALA A 10 5.79 10.68 15.54
CA ALA A 10 5.26 11.16 14.26
C ALA A 10 6.37 11.59 13.30
N ASP A 11 7.44 12.21 13.80
CA ASP A 11 8.59 12.61 12.99
C ASP A 11 9.34 11.38 12.42
N LEU A 12 9.61 10.37 13.24
CA LEU A 12 10.29 9.16 12.80
C LEU A 12 9.44 8.35 11.82
N ILE A 13 8.16 8.16 12.11
CA ILE A 13 7.24 7.43 11.22
C ILE A 13 7.10 8.16 9.88
N SER A 14 6.94 9.50 9.88
CA SER A 14 6.91 10.29 8.64
C SER A 14 8.18 10.08 7.81
N THR A 15 9.35 10.15 8.46
CA THR A 15 10.64 9.96 7.79
C THR A 15 10.76 8.55 7.20
N LEU A 16 10.31 7.52 7.92
CA LEU A 16 10.31 6.15 7.43
C LEU A 16 9.32 5.93 6.28
N SER A 17 8.15 6.57 6.31
CA SER A 17 7.18 6.54 5.23
C SER A 17 7.70 7.20 3.95
N GLU A 18 8.31 8.38 4.08
CA GLU A 18 8.99 9.04 2.95
C GLU A 18 10.10 8.14 2.38
N ARG A 19 10.86 7.49 3.28
CA ARG A 19 11.92 6.57 2.88
C ARG A 19 11.41 5.32 2.17
N ALA A 20 10.23 4.82 2.52
CA ALA A 20 9.61 3.65 1.88
C ALA A 20 9.25 3.89 0.41
N ASN A 21 9.02 5.16 0.03
CA ASN A 21 8.73 5.55 -1.34
C ASN A 21 10.00 5.77 -2.19
N ASP A 22 11.18 5.75 -1.57
CA ASP A 22 12.45 5.86 -2.29
C ASP A 22 12.87 4.47 -2.78
N PRO A 23 13.02 4.26 -4.11
CA PRO A 23 13.36 2.96 -4.69
C PRO A 23 14.78 2.49 -4.33
N ARG A 24 15.64 3.37 -3.80
CA ARG A 24 16.99 3.00 -3.38
C ARG A 24 16.90 2.08 -2.15
N PRO A 25 17.62 0.95 -2.11
CA PRO A 25 17.72 0.13 -0.90
C PRO A 25 18.25 0.96 0.28
N ILE A 26 17.76 0.67 1.48
CA ILE A 26 18.35 1.26 2.71
C ILE A 26 19.77 0.73 2.85
N ASP A 27 20.73 1.66 2.99
CA ASP A 27 22.11 1.30 3.30
C ASP A 27 22.29 1.02 4.79
N GLU A 28 23.43 0.41 5.15
CA GLU A 28 23.71 -0.01 6.52
C GLU A 28 23.76 1.17 7.50
N LEU A 29 24.30 2.32 7.09
CA LEU A 29 24.43 3.48 7.96
C LEU A 29 23.06 4.09 8.26
N GLU A 30 22.22 4.19 7.23
CA GLU A 30 20.84 4.65 7.33
C GLU A 30 20.01 3.70 8.21
N ALA A 31 20.11 2.39 8.01
CA ALA A 31 19.45 1.38 8.84
C ALA A 31 19.86 1.53 10.32
N LEU A 32 21.17 1.63 10.60
CA LEU A 32 21.68 1.75 11.96
C LEU A 32 21.16 3.02 12.65
N ARG A 33 21.09 4.15 11.92
CA ARG A 33 20.52 5.40 12.45
C ARG A 33 19.05 5.21 12.83
N PHE A 34 18.23 4.68 11.92
CA PHE A 34 16.81 4.45 12.20
C PHE A 34 16.58 3.46 13.34
N ILE A 35 17.36 2.38 13.40
CA ILE A 35 17.30 1.42 14.51
C ILE A 35 17.64 2.12 15.83
N HIS A 36 18.68 2.95 15.86
CA HIS A 36 19.06 3.68 17.05
C HIS A 36 17.94 4.62 17.53
N GLU A 37 17.34 5.38 16.63
CA GLU A 37 16.23 6.28 16.94
C GLU A 37 14.99 5.51 17.41
N ALA A 38 14.65 4.41 16.75
CA ALA A 38 13.53 3.56 17.15
C ALA A 38 13.76 2.91 18.53
N GLU A 39 15.00 2.52 18.86
CA GLU A 39 15.35 1.99 20.18
C GLU A 39 15.29 3.06 21.29
N LEU A 40 15.67 4.31 20.98
CA LEU A 40 15.46 5.44 21.89
C LEU A 40 13.97 5.72 22.10
N LEU A 41 13.18 5.70 21.02
CA LEU A 41 11.73 5.85 21.08
C LEU A 41 11.11 4.74 21.92
N LYS A 42 11.52 3.48 21.73
CA LYS A 42 11.04 2.31 22.48
C LYS A 42 11.23 2.43 23.99
N LYS A 43 12.30 3.09 24.43
CA LYS A 43 12.55 3.33 25.86
C LYS A 43 11.54 4.32 26.47
N ALA A 44 11.04 5.26 25.68
CA ALA A 44 10.04 6.24 26.11
C ALA A 44 8.61 5.74 25.89
N ASP A 45 8.36 5.09 24.75
CA ASP A 45 7.09 4.49 24.36
C ASP A 45 7.37 3.19 23.61
N GLN A 46 7.15 2.06 24.29
CA GLN A 46 7.45 0.74 23.75
C GLN A 46 6.64 0.42 22.48
N ARG A 47 5.39 0.90 22.43
CA ARG A 47 4.48 0.64 21.31
C ARG A 47 4.97 1.37 20.07
N ALA A 48 5.22 2.68 20.19
CA ALA A 48 5.76 3.49 19.10
C ALA A 48 7.13 2.97 18.60
N GLY A 49 8.00 2.57 19.54
CA GLY A 49 9.29 1.99 19.19
C GLY A 49 9.17 0.65 18.43
N TYR A 50 8.24 -0.22 18.82
CA TYR A 50 8.00 -1.45 18.07
C TYR A 50 7.35 -1.21 16.70
N GLU A 51 6.49 -0.20 16.55
CA GLU A 51 5.95 0.20 15.24
C GLU A 51 7.08 0.64 14.30
N ALA A 52 7.95 1.54 14.76
CA ALA A 52 9.10 2.01 13.98
C ALA A 52 10.05 0.86 13.61
N LEU A 53 10.37 -0.03 14.55
CA LEU A 53 11.19 -1.23 14.28
C LEU A 53 10.54 -2.18 13.26
N GLY A 54 9.21 -2.28 13.25
CA GLY A 54 8.47 -3.09 12.27
C GLY A 54 8.62 -2.53 10.84
N ILE A 55 8.48 -1.22 10.69
CA ILE A 55 8.67 -0.53 9.40
C ILE A 55 10.14 -0.66 8.94
N ILE A 56 11.11 -0.42 9.81
CA ILE A 56 12.53 -0.56 9.48
C ILE A 56 12.86 -1.99 9.04
N ALA A 57 12.33 -2.99 9.74
CA ALA A 57 12.52 -4.39 9.37
C ALA A 57 11.92 -4.72 7.99
N CYS A 58 10.77 -4.12 7.64
CA CYS A 58 10.17 -4.22 6.31
C CYS A 58 11.11 -3.64 5.24
N LEU A 59 11.62 -2.42 5.44
CA LEU A 59 12.52 -1.76 4.49
C LEU A 59 13.86 -2.48 4.31
N MET A 60 14.29 -3.25 5.31
CA MET A 60 15.47 -4.12 5.24
C MET A 60 15.17 -5.52 4.64
N GLY A 61 13.93 -5.79 4.22
CA GLY A 61 13.50 -7.10 3.71
C GLY A 61 13.45 -8.20 4.77
N ASN A 62 13.51 -7.87 6.06
CA ASN A 62 13.45 -8.83 7.15
C ASN A 62 12.00 -9.08 7.60
N LEU A 63 11.28 -9.89 6.82
CA LEU A 63 9.86 -10.16 7.02
C LEU A 63 9.55 -10.79 8.39
N GLU A 64 10.41 -11.70 8.87
CA GLU A 64 10.23 -12.31 10.19
C GLU A 64 10.21 -11.26 11.31
N LYS A 65 11.18 -10.34 11.31
CA LYS A 65 11.24 -9.25 12.29
C LYS A 65 10.10 -8.26 12.09
N MET A 66 9.75 -7.92 10.85
CA MET A 66 8.62 -7.05 10.53
C MET A 66 7.34 -7.55 11.22
N HIS A 67 6.95 -8.80 10.97
CA HIS A 67 5.76 -9.40 11.60
C HIS A 67 5.87 -9.37 13.13
N LYS A 68 7.02 -9.79 13.67
CA LYS A 68 7.24 -9.86 15.12
C LYS A 68 7.10 -8.51 15.81
N TYR A 69 7.61 -7.44 15.21
CA TYR A 69 7.56 -6.10 15.80
C TYR A 69 6.18 -5.47 15.68
N HIS A 70 5.53 -5.56 14.51
CA HIS A 70 4.16 -5.08 14.34
C HIS A 70 3.17 -5.79 15.25
N GLN A 71 3.25 -7.11 15.37
CA GLN A 71 2.42 -7.87 16.31
C GLN A 71 2.66 -7.49 17.77
N LYS A 72 3.88 -7.07 18.14
CA LYS A 72 4.16 -6.55 19.48
C LYS A 72 3.54 -5.17 19.70
N ALA A 73 3.66 -4.27 18.73
CA ALA A 73 3.02 -2.96 18.77
C ALA A 73 1.50 -3.08 18.92
N ILE A 74 0.86 -3.92 18.11
CA ILE A 74 -0.58 -4.19 18.19
C ILE A 74 -0.99 -4.75 19.56
N ARG A 75 -0.19 -5.65 20.15
CA ARG A 75 -0.47 -6.18 21.51
C ARG A 75 -0.38 -5.09 22.58
N LEU A 76 0.55 -4.15 22.44
CA LEU A 76 0.75 -3.05 23.39
C LEU A 76 -0.31 -1.95 23.24
N SER A 77 -0.95 -1.85 22.07
CA SER A 77 -2.09 -0.96 21.85
C SER A 77 -3.20 -1.66 21.08
N ALA A 78 -3.89 -2.57 21.76
CA ALA A 78 -4.93 -3.41 21.18
C ALA A 78 -6.12 -2.64 20.60
N HIS A 79 -6.23 -1.33 20.86
CA HIS A 79 -7.32 -0.48 20.39
C HIS A 79 -6.84 0.62 19.42
N SER A 80 -5.56 0.62 19.03
CA SER A 80 -5.04 1.60 18.08
C SER A 80 -5.32 1.18 16.63
N PRO A 81 -6.09 1.96 15.86
CA PRO A 81 -6.22 1.75 14.41
C PRO A 81 -4.87 1.98 13.70
N LEU A 82 -4.05 2.92 14.21
CA LEU A 82 -2.74 3.28 13.65
C LEU A 82 -1.78 2.09 13.58
N ALA A 83 -1.74 1.24 14.62
CA ALA A 83 -0.86 0.07 14.65
C ALA A 83 -1.22 -0.95 13.56
N HIS A 84 -2.52 -1.15 13.33
CA HIS A 84 -3.02 -2.01 12.25
C HIS A 84 -2.72 -1.41 10.87
N ARG A 85 -2.94 -0.10 10.70
CA ARG A 85 -2.62 0.60 9.45
C ARG A 85 -1.13 0.52 9.10
N ASN A 86 -0.25 0.84 10.04
CA ASN A 86 1.20 0.80 9.81
C ASN A 86 1.69 -0.61 9.44
N TYR A 87 1.08 -1.64 10.04
CA TYR A 87 1.35 -3.02 9.68
C TYR A 87 0.83 -3.35 8.27
N ALA A 88 -0.40 -2.94 7.93
CA ALA A 88 -0.98 -3.10 6.60
C ALA A 88 -0.10 -2.46 5.51
N CYS A 89 0.41 -1.24 5.73
CA CYS A 89 1.33 -0.59 4.80
C CYS A 89 2.63 -1.38 4.63
N SER A 90 3.22 -1.89 5.72
CA SER A 90 4.44 -2.73 5.65
C SER A 90 4.18 -4.04 4.91
N LEU A 91 3.01 -4.65 5.13
CA LEU A 91 2.61 -5.89 4.45
C LEU A 91 2.48 -5.67 2.95
N LEU A 92 1.81 -4.59 2.54
CA LEU A 92 1.64 -4.23 1.14
C LEU A 92 3.00 -3.97 0.47
N HIS A 93 3.88 -3.21 1.15
CA HIS A 93 5.25 -2.96 0.68
C HIS A 93 6.07 -4.26 0.51
N SER A 94 5.85 -5.25 1.38
CA SER A 94 6.49 -6.57 1.27
C SER A 94 5.81 -7.53 0.27
N GLY A 95 4.69 -7.14 -0.34
CA GLY A 95 3.94 -7.93 -1.31
C GLY A 95 2.86 -8.85 -0.72
N ASP A 96 2.58 -8.80 0.58
CA ASP A 96 1.51 -9.58 1.21
C ASP A 96 0.19 -8.79 1.24
N ALA A 97 -0.39 -8.57 0.06
CA ALA A 97 -1.61 -7.79 -0.11
C ALA A 97 -2.83 -8.39 0.63
N ALA A 98 -2.91 -9.72 0.72
CA ALA A 98 -4.02 -10.40 1.40
C ALA A 98 -4.01 -10.15 2.92
N LEU A 99 -2.84 -10.27 3.56
CA LEU A 99 -2.72 -9.96 4.98
C LEU A 99 -2.83 -8.44 5.22
N SER A 100 -2.30 -7.62 4.31
CA SER A 100 -2.45 -6.16 4.36
C SER A 100 -3.92 -5.75 4.43
N LEU A 101 -4.75 -6.25 3.51
CA LEU A 101 -6.18 -6.00 3.49
C LEU A 101 -6.84 -6.41 4.81
N THR A 102 -6.49 -7.59 5.33
CA THR A 102 -7.03 -8.09 6.60
C THR A 102 -6.70 -7.15 7.77
N GLU A 103 -5.47 -6.67 7.86
CA GLU A 103 -5.05 -5.76 8.94
C GLU A 103 -5.64 -4.36 8.79
N ALA A 104 -5.71 -3.83 7.56
CA ALA A 104 -6.33 -2.54 7.28
C ALA A 104 -7.82 -2.53 7.70
N LEU A 105 -8.57 -3.58 7.39
CA LEU A 105 -9.97 -3.73 7.81
C LEU A 105 -10.12 -3.85 9.33
N LYS A 106 -9.19 -4.53 10.03
CA LYS A 106 -9.17 -4.53 11.51
C LYS A 106 -8.93 -3.13 12.08
N GLY A 107 -8.07 -2.34 11.44
CA GLY A 107 -7.85 -0.93 11.78
C GLY A 107 -9.14 -0.11 11.62
N HIS A 108 -9.77 -0.21 10.45
CA HIS A 108 -11.02 0.48 10.16
C HIS A 108 -12.17 0.08 11.10
N GLN A 109 -12.25 -1.19 11.50
CA GLN A 109 -13.25 -1.62 12.51
C GLN A 109 -13.06 -0.95 13.88
N LYS A 110 -11.83 -0.55 14.24
CA LYS A 110 -11.54 0.13 15.50
C LYS A 110 -11.88 1.61 15.44
N ASP A 111 -11.67 2.23 14.29
CA ASP A 111 -12.05 3.61 14.01
C ASP A 111 -12.61 3.74 12.58
N PRO A 112 -13.94 3.62 12.42
CA PRO A 112 -14.56 3.71 11.10
C PRO A 112 -14.49 5.08 10.45
N LEU A 113 -14.12 6.12 11.21
CA LEU A 113 -13.99 7.49 10.69
C LEU A 113 -12.55 7.81 10.26
N ASP A 114 -11.58 6.99 10.62
CA ASP A 114 -10.20 7.11 10.13
C ASP A 114 -10.11 6.65 8.67
N ILE A 115 -10.04 7.63 7.78
CA ILE A 115 -9.89 7.43 6.33
C ILE A 115 -8.64 6.62 5.99
N SER A 116 -7.59 6.71 6.81
CA SER A 116 -6.29 6.11 6.51
C SER A 116 -6.32 4.58 6.48
N CYS A 117 -7.24 3.97 7.24
CA CYS A 117 -7.39 2.51 7.27
C CYS A 117 -8.19 2.00 6.06
N ILE A 118 -9.22 2.74 5.63
CA ILE A 118 -10.02 2.34 4.45
C ILE A 118 -9.24 2.59 3.16
N ASP A 119 -8.44 3.66 3.10
CA ASP A 119 -7.46 3.95 2.05
C ASP A 119 -6.47 2.79 1.85
N ALA A 120 -5.80 2.36 2.93
CA ALA A 120 -4.92 1.20 2.91
C ALA A 120 -5.63 -0.11 2.50
N ALA A 121 -6.91 -0.28 2.86
CA ALA A 121 -7.69 -1.45 2.47
C ALA A 121 -8.02 -1.44 0.97
N ILE A 122 -8.36 -0.30 0.39
CA ILE A 122 -8.61 -0.16 -1.05
C ILE A 122 -7.34 -0.45 -1.84
N ALA A 123 -6.21 0.13 -1.45
CA ALA A 123 -4.92 -0.14 -2.07
C ALA A 123 -4.58 -1.65 -1.99
N ALA A 124 -4.73 -2.28 -0.83
CA ALA A 124 -4.45 -3.70 -0.67
C ALA A 124 -5.38 -4.59 -1.51
N ALA A 125 -6.68 -4.25 -1.59
CA ALA A 125 -7.64 -4.97 -2.43
C ALA A 125 -7.28 -4.87 -3.92
N TYR A 126 -6.86 -3.70 -4.38
CA TYR A 126 -6.39 -3.49 -5.74
C TYR A 126 -5.14 -4.31 -6.08
N TYR A 127 -4.10 -4.25 -5.24
CA TYR A 127 -2.88 -5.06 -5.43
C TYR A 127 -3.14 -6.58 -5.38
N LEU A 128 -4.19 -7.02 -4.66
CA LEU A 128 -4.62 -8.41 -4.62
C LEU A 128 -5.40 -8.83 -5.89
N GLY A 129 -5.84 -7.87 -6.71
CA GLY A 129 -6.77 -8.10 -7.83
C GLY A 129 -8.22 -8.33 -7.38
N ALA A 130 -8.55 -8.00 -6.14
CA ALA A 130 -9.90 -8.12 -5.58
C ALA A 130 -10.77 -6.90 -5.95
N ILE A 131 -10.98 -6.70 -7.26
CA ILE A 131 -11.58 -5.49 -7.83
C ILE A 131 -12.98 -5.19 -7.25
N GLU A 132 -13.85 -6.20 -7.17
CA GLU A 132 -15.19 -6.05 -6.58
C GLU A 132 -15.12 -5.54 -5.14
N GLN A 133 -14.13 -6.00 -4.37
CA GLN A 133 -13.93 -5.58 -2.99
C GLN A 133 -13.37 -4.16 -2.91
N ALA A 134 -12.44 -3.78 -3.78
CA ALA A 134 -11.94 -2.41 -3.87
C ALA A 134 -13.07 -1.42 -4.18
N LEU A 135 -13.94 -1.73 -5.15
CA LEU A 135 -15.13 -0.94 -5.48
C LEU A 135 -16.12 -0.86 -4.32
N ALA A 136 -16.36 -1.96 -3.61
CA ALA A 136 -17.22 -1.97 -2.43
C ALA A 136 -16.67 -1.06 -1.32
N LEU A 137 -15.35 -1.11 -1.06
CA LEU A 137 -14.69 -0.26 -0.07
C LEU A 137 -14.67 1.22 -0.49
N ASN A 138 -14.61 1.52 -1.78
CA ASN A 138 -14.69 2.88 -2.29
C ASN A 138 -16.00 3.58 -1.92
N SER A 139 -17.12 2.86 -1.84
CA SER A 139 -18.38 3.45 -1.36
C SER A 139 -18.27 3.99 0.08
N THR A 140 -17.55 3.29 0.95
CA THR A 140 -17.24 3.74 2.31
C THR A 140 -16.29 4.93 2.30
N TYR A 141 -15.24 4.89 1.47
CA TYR A 141 -14.30 6.00 1.31
C TYR A 141 -15.00 7.29 0.85
N ARG A 142 -15.82 7.19 -0.20
CA ARG A 142 -16.60 8.30 -0.74
C ARG A 142 -17.55 8.90 0.30
N ALA A 143 -18.14 8.08 1.17
CA ALA A 143 -18.99 8.58 2.25
C ALA A 143 -18.21 9.42 3.29
N LEU A 144 -16.91 9.16 3.48
CA LEU A 144 -16.06 9.89 4.41
C LEU A 144 -15.41 11.13 3.78
N VAL A 145 -14.95 11.02 2.53
CA VAL A 145 -14.15 12.04 1.83
C VAL A 145 -14.99 12.93 0.93
N GLY A 146 -16.08 12.40 0.37
CA GLY A 146 -16.96 13.09 -0.58
C GLY A 146 -16.58 12.86 -2.05
N GLU A 147 -15.46 12.18 -2.33
CA GLU A 147 -14.92 11.90 -3.65
C GLU A 147 -14.51 10.44 -3.78
N ASP A 148 -14.31 10.00 -5.01
CA ASP A 148 -13.82 8.65 -5.32
C ASP A 148 -12.34 8.48 -5.00
N HIS A 149 -11.98 7.28 -4.57
CA HIS A 149 -10.60 6.90 -4.36
C HIS A 149 -9.87 6.80 -5.71
N GLU A 150 -8.62 7.26 -5.78
CA GLU A 150 -7.81 7.29 -7.02
C GLU A 150 -7.76 5.95 -7.76
N VAL A 151 -7.58 4.85 -7.04
CA VAL A 151 -7.62 3.47 -7.56
C VAL A 151 -8.87 3.16 -8.38
N THR A 152 -10.03 3.72 -8.01
CA THR A 152 -11.26 3.47 -8.77
C THR A 152 -11.28 4.22 -10.10
N LEU A 153 -10.63 5.38 -10.19
CA LEU A 153 -10.44 6.09 -11.46
C LEU A 153 -9.55 5.26 -12.40
N TRP A 154 -8.50 4.62 -11.88
CA TRP A 154 -7.63 3.76 -12.69
C TRP A 154 -8.36 2.52 -13.23
N LEU A 155 -9.25 1.93 -12.42
CA LEU A 155 -10.04 0.77 -12.84
C LEU A 155 -11.07 1.13 -13.92
N GLU A 156 -11.67 2.31 -13.84
CA GLU A 156 -12.60 2.80 -14.86
C GLU A 156 -11.88 3.11 -16.18
N GLU A 157 -10.68 3.70 -16.13
CA GLU A 157 -9.82 3.93 -17.30
C GLU A 157 -9.43 2.60 -17.97
N ASP A 158 -9.01 1.60 -17.19
CA ASP A 158 -8.64 0.27 -17.69
C ASP A 158 -9.84 -0.46 -18.34
N GLU A 159 -11.05 -0.32 -17.80
CA GLU A 159 -12.27 -0.89 -18.38
C GLU A 159 -12.67 -0.19 -19.69
N GLU A 160 -12.57 1.13 -19.77
CA GLU A 160 -12.82 1.89 -21.01
C GLU A 160 -11.83 1.51 -22.10
N ASP A 161 -10.55 1.39 -21.78
CA ASP A 161 -9.51 0.97 -22.71
C ASP A 161 -9.72 -0.49 -23.17
N ALA A 162 -10.09 -1.39 -22.27
CA ALA A 162 -10.42 -2.77 -22.61
C ALA A 162 -11.68 -2.87 -23.48
N ALA A 163 -12.72 -2.09 -23.19
CA ALA A 163 -13.96 -2.03 -23.97
C ALA A 163 -13.72 -1.45 -25.37
N ALA A 164 -12.92 -0.38 -25.47
CA ALA A 164 -12.52 0.21 -26.75
C ALA A 164 -11.68 -0.76 -27.58
N ALA A 165 -10.75 -1.50 -26.97
CA ALA A 165 -9.99 -2.55 -27.65
C ALA A 165 -10.90 -3.68 -28.16
N GLN A 166 -11.84 -4.14 -27.34
CA GLN A 166 -12.83 -5.16 -27.70
C GLN A 166 -13.74 -4.68 -28.84
N GLU A 167 -14.22 -3.43 -28.80
CA GLU A 167 -15.05 -2.84 -29.84
C GLU A 167 -14.27 -2.70 -31.16
N ASN A 168 -13.03 -2.24 -31.11
CA ASN A 168 -12.14 -2.19 -32.27
C ASN A 168 -11.91 -3.59 -32.86
N LEU A 169 -11.66 -4.60 -32.02
CA LEU A 169 -11.51 -5.99 -32.45
C LEU A 169 -12.79 -6.53 -33.11
N SER A 170 -13.96 -6.15 -32.60
CA SER A 170 -15.26 -6.54 -33.15
C SER A 170 -15.61 -5.85 -34.48
N ARG A 171 -15.02 -4.67 -34.73
CA ARG A 171 -15.14 -3.90 -35.98
C ARG A 171 -14.08 -4.26 -37.01
N SER A 172 -13.02 -4.94 -36.59
CA SER A 172 -11.95 -5.42 -37.47
C SER A 172 -12.50 -6.55 -38.34
N THR A 173 -12.34 -6.48 -39.65
CA THR A 173 -12.62 -7.64 -40.52
C THR A 173 -11.41 -8.58 -40.53
N PRO A 174 -11.56 -9.86 -40.91
CA PRO A 174 -10.44 -10.77 -41.07
C PRO A 174 -9.36 -10.28 -42.06
N GLU A 175 -9.68 -9.27 -42.90
CA GLU A 175 -8.77 -8.65 -43.85
C GLU A 175 -7.87 -7.58 -43.20
N ASP A 176 -8.25 -7.07 -42.02
CA ASP A 176 -7.48 -6.08 -41.24
C ASP A 176 -6.35 -6.73 -40.42
N PHE A 177 -6.39 -8.06 -40.25
CA PHE A 177 -5.33 -8.82 -39.61
C PHE A 177 -4.29 -9.23 -40.66
N VAL A 178 -3.13 -8.57 -40.65
CA VAL A 178 -1.96 -9.02 -41.40
C VAL A 178 -1.62 -10.44 -40.93
N SER A 179 -1.64 -11.40 -41.86
CA SER A 179 -1.22 -12.77 -41.59
C SER A 179 0.17 -12.76 -40.95
N TRP A 180 0.38 -13.59 -39.92
CA TRP A 180 1.70 -13.76 -39.31
C TRP A 180 2.79 -14.09 -40.36
N ASP A 181 2.42 -14.77 -41.45
CA ASP A 181 3.33 -15.06 -42.56
C ASP A 181 3.70 -13.82 -43.40
N ASP A 182 2.80 -12.83 -43.49
CA ASP A 182 3.03 -11.58 -44.23
C ASP A 182 3.81 -10.57 -43.37
N ALA A 183 3.52 -10.49 -42.07
CA ALA A 183 4.27 -9.67 -41.12
C ALA A 183 5.74 -10.16 -40.97
N MET A 184 5.97 -11.48 -41.00
CA MET A 184 7.31 -12.07 -40.95
C MET A 184 8.10 -11.87 -42.25
N LYS A 185 7.45 -11.90 -43.43
CA LYS A 185 8.09 -11.58 -44.72
C LYS A 185 8.59 -10.14 -44.80
N GLU A 186 7.89 -9.18 -44.22
CA GLU A 186 8.34 -7.78 -44.18
C GLU A 186 9.55 -7.57 -43.25
N LEU A 187 9.66 -8.35 -42.17
CA LEU A 187 10.80 -8.33 -41.26
C LEU A 187 12.06 -8.98 -41.86
N GLU A 188 11.90 -9.98 -42.72
CA GLU A 188 13.00 -10.65 -43.42
C GLU A 188 13.51 -9.88 -44.66
N CYS A 189 12.79 -8.84 -45.10
CA CYS A 189 13.17 -7.98 -46.24
C CYS A 189 13.78 -6.62 -45.83
N ARG A 190 14.11 -6.43 -44.54
CA ARG A 190 14.93 -5.31 -44.04
C ARG A 190 16.34 -5.76 -43.67
#